data_AF-W9TR60-F1
#
_entry.id   AF-W9TR60-F1
#
_cell.length_a   1.000
_cell.length_b   1.000
_cell.length_c   1.000
_cell.angle_alpha   90.00
_cell.angle_beta   90.00
_cell.angle_gamma   90.00
#
_symmetry.space_group_name_H-M   'P 1'
#
loop_
_entity.id
_entity.type
_entity.pdbx_description
1 polymer ?
#
loop_
_entity_poly.entity_id
_entity_poly.type
_entity_poly.pdbx_seq_one_letter_code
_entity_poly.pdbx_strand_id
1 'polypeptide(L)'
;MTAWAKLVPSWAWWVLALVLVAGVQQWRVAGLQSDLAQLKTDWATERADLAGQVATAEAAARAEEQRRQREFEGIRNDARGELERASADARNADERAGGLQREIDRLRASRGATCNAIAAQRGQAAASAVDVLADLFIEVERAGRELAAEADRRGVAGRACERAYDSLDAKHSSAN
;
A
#
# COMPACT_ATOMS: atom_id res chain seq x y z
N MET A 1 7.88 -2.94 97.78
CA MET A 1 8.58 -2.37 96.60
C MET A 1 7.70 -1.35 95.88
N THR A 2 7.08 -0.40 96.58
CA THR A 2 6.11 0.58 96.01
C THR A 2 6.39 2.03 96.43
N ALA A 3 7.54 2.29 97.05
CA ALA A 3 7.90 3.64 97.54
C ALA A 3 8.33 4.61 96.42
N TRP A 4 8.70 4.10 95.24
CA TRP A 4 9.18 4.91 94.11
C TRP A 4 8.04 5.49 93.25
N ALA A 5 6.83 4.94 93.35
CA ALA A 5 5.67 5.39 92.57
C ALA A 5 5.10 6.75 93.03
N LYS A 6 5.45 7.21 94.24
CA LYS A 6 4.98 8.51 94.79
C LYS A 6 5.85 9.71 94.43
N LEU A 7 7.00 9.51 93.77
CA LEU A 7 7.89 10.59 93.35
C LEU A 7 7.64 11.06 91.92
N VAL A 8 6.91 10.28 91.12
CA VAL A 8 6.59 10.61 89.73
C VAL A 8 5.37 11.54 89.73
N PRO A 9 5.51 12.80 89.31
CA PRO A 9 4.38 13.71 89.23
C PRO A 9 3.32 13.18 88.26
N SER A 10 2.05 13.42 88.54
CA SER A 10 0.94 12.99 87.68
C SER A 10 1.05 13.48 86.23
N TRP A 11 1.72 14.61 85.99
CA TRP A 11 1.99 15.15 84.65
C TRP A 11 2.95 14.28 83.81
N ALA A 12 3.87 13.54 84.44
CA ALA A 12 4.81 12.69 83.72
C ALA A 12 4.12 11.51 83.02
N TRP A 13 3.04 10.99 83.62
CA TRP A 13 2.20 9.96 83.01
C TRP A 13 1.46 10.48 81.78
N TRP A 14 1.01 11.74 81.79
CA TRP A 14 0.37 12.37 80.63
C TRP A 14 1.33 12.58 79.47
N VAL A 15 2.56 13.01 79.75
CA VAL A 15 3.61 13.15 78.71
C VAL A 15 3.95 11.79 78.10
N LEU A 16 4.09 10.76 78.93
CA LEU A 16 4.38 9.41 78.45
C LEU A 16 3.24 8.85 77.58
N ALA A 17 1.99 9.10 77.96
CA ALA A 17 0.82 8.75 77.14
C ALA A 17 0.82 9.49 75.79
N LEU A 18 1.13 10.79 75.78
CA LEU A 18 1.21 11.58 74.54
C LEU A 18 2.32 11.09 73.61
N VAL A 19 3.50 10.76 74.15
CA VAL A 19 4.61 10.21 73.36
C VAL A 19 4.24 8.86 72.76
N LEU A 20 3.57 7.98 73.51
CA LEU A 20 3.08 6.70 72.99
C LEU A 20 2.07 6.90 71.86
N VAL A 21 1.09 7.79 72.04
CA VAL A 21 0.10 8.10 71.01
C VAL A 21 0.76 8.70 69.76
N ALA A 22 1.68 9.66 69.93
CA ALA A 22 2.41 10.26 68.81
C ALA A 22 3.26 9.22 68.06
N GLY A 23 3.95 8.33 68.78
CA GLY A 23 4.72 7.24 68.18
C GLY A 23 3.85 6.26 67.37
N VAL A 24 2.70 5.87 67.90
CA VAL A 24 1.74 5.00 67.20
C VAL A 24 1.16 5.70 65.97
N GLN A 25 0.82 6.98 66.07
CA GLN A 25 0.33 7.77 64.94
C GLN A 25 1.40 7.92 63.85
N GLN A 26 2.65 8.22 64.23
CA GLN A 26 3.78 8.33 63.30
C GLN A 26 4.01 7.02 62.55
N TRP A 27 3.92 5.87 63.25
CA TRP A 27 4.10 4.55 62.64
C TRP A 27 2.97 4.22 61.65
N ARG A 28 1.72 4.57 61.98
CA ARG A 28 0.58 4.41 61.07
C ARG A 28 0.72 5.27 59.80
N VAL A 29 1.12 6.53 59.95
CA VAL A 29 1.31 7.44 58.81
C VAL A 29 2.47 6.97 57.93
N ALA A 30 3.56 6.49 58.52
CA ALA A 30 4.68 5.93 57.77
C ALA A 30 4.28 4.67 56.98
N GLY A 31 3.48 3.77 57.57
CA GLY A 31 2.95 2.59 56.90
C GLY A 31 2.05 2.94 55.70
N LEU A 32 1.12 3.90 55.88
CA LEU A 32 0.27 4.36 54.78
C LEU A 32 1.07 4.99 53.63
N GLN A 33 2.15 5.72 53.94
CA GLN A 33 3.01 6.30 52.91
C GLN A 33 3.79 5.24 52.14
N SER A 34 4.29 4.19 52.80
CA SER A 34 4.94 3.08 52.11
C SER A 34 3.97 2.30 51.23
N ASP A 35 2.73 2.06 51.69
CA ASP A 35 1.71 1.35 50.93
C ASP A 35 1.31 2.14 49.67
N LEU A 36 1.16 3.46 49.80
CA LEU A 36 0.89 4.35 48.66
C LEU A 36 2.07 4.43 47.68
N ALA A 37 3.31 4.38 48.18
CA ALA A 37 4.50 4.36 47.34
C ALA A 37 4.58 3.05 46.55
N GLN A 38 4.36 1.90 47.19
CA GLN A 38 4.32 0.59 46.56
C GLN A 38 3.21 0.51 45.50
N LEU A 39 2.00 0.96 45.84
CA LEU A 39 0.90 0.95 44.89
C LEU A 39 1.24 1.78 43.64
N LYS A 40 1.85 2.96 43.80
CA LYS A 40 2.28 3.79 42.66
C LYS A 40 3.36 3.10 41.82
N THR A 41 4.33 2.43 42.43
CA THR A 41 5.37 1.70 41.69
C THR A 41 4.79 0.51 40.94
N ASP A 42 3.87 -0.22 41.55
CA ASP A 42 3.22 -1.38 40.94
C ASP A 42 2.39 -0.93 39.73
N TRP A 43 1.57 0.12 39.88
CA TRP A 43 0.84 0.72 38.76
C TRP A 43 1.76 1.24 37.65
N ALA A 44 2.89 1.86 38.00
CA ALA A 44 3.84 2.34 37.00
C ALA A 44 4.50 1.18 36.24
N THR A 45 4.84 0.10 36.94
CA THR A 45 5.44 -1.10 36.36
C THR A 45 4.46 -1.79 35.42
N GLU A 46 3.21 -2.00 35.86
CA GLU A 46 2.18 -2.63 35.04
C GLU A 46 1.83 -1.79 33.81
N ARG A 47 1.80 -0.46 33.94
CA ARG A 47 1.64 0.44 32.77
C ARG A 47 2.82 0.35 31.81
N ALA A 48 4.05 0.22 32.31
CA ALA A 48 5.22 0.08 31.46
C ALA A 48 5.20 -1.26 30.72
N ASP A 49 4.82 -2.34 31.40
CA ASP A 49 4.68 -3.67 30.80
C ASP A 49 3.57 -3.69 29.73
N LEU A 50 2.41 -3.09 30.03
CA LEU A 50 1.33 -2.94 29.06
C LEU A 50 1.75 -2.09 27.86
N ALA A 51 2.45 -0.97 28.09
CA ALA A 51 2.98 -0.14 27.01
C ALA A 51 3.99 -0.92 26.14
N GLY A 52 4.84 -1.74 26.75
CA GLY A 52 5.77 -2.62 26.06
C GLY A 52 5.04 -3.67 25.20
N GLN A 53 4.01 -4.33 25.76
CA GLN A 53 3.20 -5.30 25.03
C GLN A 53 2.41 -4.68 23.88
N VAL A 54 1.85 -3.48 24.07
CA VAL A 54 1.16 -2.75 23.00
C VAL A 54 2.16 -2.35 21.92
N ALA A 55 3.34 -1.84 22.28
CA ALA A 55 4.36 -1.44 21.31
C ALA A 55 4.86 -2.63 20.48
N THR A 56 5.05 -3.82 21.09
CA THR A 56 5.44 -5.03 20.35
C THR A 56 4.32 -5.54 19.46
N ALA A 57 3.07 -5.55 19.93
CA ALA A 57 1.90 -5.91 19.14
C ALA A 57 1.71 -4.97 17.93
N GLU A 58 1.85 -3.66 18.14
CA GLU A 58 1.81 -2.66 17.07
C GLU A 58 2.95 -2.85 16.08
N ALA A 59 4.17 -3.10 16.55
CA ALA A 59 5.31 -3.34 15.67
C ALA A 59 5.10 -4.60 14.80
N ALA A 60 4.58 -5.68 15.39
CA ALA A 60 4.24 -6.90 14.67
C ALA A 60 3.13 -6.66 13.63
N ALA A 61 2.07 -5.94 14.00
CA ALA A 61 0.98 -5.58 13.08
C ALA A 61 1.50 -4.72 11.92
N ARG A 62 2.30 -3.68 12.19
CA ARG A 62 2.91 -2.84 11.16
C ARG A 62 3.85 -3.63 10.26
N ALA A 63 4.61 -4.59 10.78
CA ALA A 63 5.50 -5.42 9.97
C ALA A 63 4.72 -6.29 8.97
N GLU A 64 3.62 -6.90 9.42
CA GLU A 64 2.75 -7.69 8.54
C GLU A 64 2.03 -6.81 7.51
N GLU A 65 1.55 -5.63 7.90
CA GLU A 65 0.99 -4.66 6.98
C GLU A 65 2.02 -4.22 5.92
N GLN A 66 3.24 -3.87 6.34
CA GLN A 66 4.31 -3.50 5.40
C GLN A 66 4.64 -4.63 4.44
N ARG A 67 4.67 -5.88 4.92
CA ARG A 67 4.88 -7.04 4.06
C ARG A 67 3.77 -7.15 3.01
N ARG A 68 2.50 -7.04 3.41
CA ARG A 68 1.36 -7.03 2.47
C ARG A 68 1.46 -5.91 1.45
N GLN A 69 1.79 -4.69 1.91
CA GLN A 69 1.95 -3.54 1.02
C GLN A 69 3.05 -3.76 -0.02
N ARG A 70 4.19 -4.36 0.37
CA ARG A 70 5.28 -4.67 -0.57
C ARG A 70 4.87 -5.69 -1.62
N GLU A 71 4.10 -6.72 -1.25
CA GLU A 71 3.59 -7.70 -2.21
C GLU A 71 2.64 -7.05 -3.22
N PHE A 72 1.68 -6.24 -2.75
CA PHE A 72 0.77 -5.50 -3.65
C PHE A 72 1.51 -4.47 -4.51
N GLU A 73 2.51 -3.78 -3.95
CA GLU A 73 3.33 -2.84 -4.70
C GLU A 73 4.15 -3.54 -5.79
N GLY A 74 4.67 -4.74 -5.51
CA GLY A 74 5.30 -5.60 -6.50
C GLY A 74 4.34 -5.94 -7.65
N ILE A 75 3.13 -6.42 -7.34
CA ILE A 75 2.10 -6.71 -8.35
C ILE A 75 1.76 -5.47 -9.18
N ARG A 76 1.63 -4.31 -8.54
CA ARG A 76 1.35 -3.03 -9.21
C ARG A 76 2.49 -2.61 -10.13
N ASN A 77 3.73 -2.76 -9.71
CA ASN A 77 4.90 -2.41 -10.50
C ASN A 77 5.05 -3.35 -11.71
N ASP A 78 4.82 -4.65 -11.52
CA ASP A 78 4.82 -5.62 -12.61
C ASP A 78 3.73 -5.30 -13.64
N ALA A 79 2.51 -4.99 -13.18
CA ALA A 79 1.42 -4.59 -14.06
C ALA A 79 1.74 -3.30 -14.84
N ARG A 80 2.34 -2.30 -14.19
CA ARG A 80 2.84 -1.10 -14.88
C ARG A 80 3.88 -1.43 -15.93
N GLY A 81 4.85 -2.29 -15.60
CA GLY A 81 5.89 -2.72 -16.54
C GLY A 81 5.34 -3.50 -17.73
N GLU A 82 4.33 -4.36 -17.54
CA GLU A 82 3.62 -5.02 -18.65
C GLU A 82 2.91 -4.01 -19.54
N LEU A 83 2.24 -3.01 -18.96
CA LEU A 83 1.52 -1.98 -19.70
C LEU A 83 2.46 -1.06 -20.50
N GLU A 84 3.62 -0.73 -19.94
CA GLU A 84 4.67 0.02 -20.62
C GLU A 84 5.26 -0.76 -21.80
N ARG A 85 5.52 -2.07 -21.63
CA ARG A 85 5.98 -2.94 -22.73
C ARG A 85 4.95 -3.02 -23.85
N ALA A 86 3.69 -3.31 -23.52
CA ALA A 86 2.61 -3.34 -24.51
C ALA A 86 2.46 -2.00 -25.24
N SER A 87 2.59 -0.88 -24.52
CA SER A 87 2.56 0.46 -25.11
C SER A 87 3.76 0.74 -26.02
N ALA A 88 4.95 0.27 -25.67
CA ALA A 88 6.15 0.41 -26.50
C ALA A 88 6.05 -0.42 -27.78
N ASP A 89 5.55 -1.66 -27.68
CA ASP A 89 5.33 -2.54 -28.82
C ASP A 89 4.28 -1.96 -29.78
N ALA A 90 3.19 -1.40 -29.24
CA ALA A 90 2.19 -0.68 -30.03
C ALA A 90 2.79 0.52 -30.79
N ARG A 91 3.62 1.34 -30.12
CA ARG A 91 4.31 2.47 -30.78
C ARG A 91 5.25 2.02 -31.91
N ASN A 92 6.02 0.96 -31.69
CA ASN A 92 6.92 0.40 -32.72
C ASN A 92 6.12 -0.12 -33.92
N ALA A 93 4.98 -0.78 -33.68
CA ALA A 93 4.07 -1.19 -34.74
C ALA A 93 3.50 0.00 -35.51
N ASP A 94 3.08 1.07 -34.81
CA ASP A 94 2.56 2.30 -35.42
C ASP A 94 3.62 3.02 -36.28
N GLU A 95 4.87 3.09 -35.81
CA GLU A 95 5.97 3.68 -36.56
C GLU A 95 6.25 2.93 -37.88
N ARG A 96 6.25 1.59 -37.82
CA ARG A 96 6.44 0.72 -39.00
C ARG A 96 5.28 0.84 -39.97
N ALA A 97 4.04 0.81 -39.48
CA ALA A 97 2.83 0.95 -40.29
C ALA A 97 2.78 2.33 -40.96
N GLY A 98 3.03 3.41 -40.21
CA GLY A 98 3.09 4.76 -40.74
C GLY A 98 4.22 4.97 -41.75
N GLY A 99 5.36 4.31 -41.57
CA GLY A 99 6.45 4.30 -42.54
C GLY A 99 6.06 3.65 -43.88
N LEU A 100 5.42 2.48 -43.82
CA LEU A 100 4.91 1.78 -44.99
C LEU A 100 3.85 2.61 -45.73
N GLN A 101 2.93 3.23 -44.98
CA GLN A 101 1.89 4.10 -45.51
C GLN A 101 2.48 5.26 -46.32
N ARG A 102 3.47 5.97 -45.75
CA ARG A 102 4.15 7.08 -46.42
C ARG A 102 4.84 6.65 -47.71
N GLU A 103 5.42 5.46 -47.73
CA GLU A 103 6.08 4.92 -48.93
C GLU A 103 5.06 4.55 -50.02
N ILE A 104 3.90 3.99 -49.64
CA ILE A 104 2.79 3.73 -50.57
C ILE A 104 2.27 5.04 -51.16
N ASP A 105 2.07 6.07 -50.34
CA ASP A 105 1.58 7.37 -50.81
C ASP A 105 2.59 8.03 -51.77
N ARG A 106 3.89 7.90 -51.47
CA ARG A 106 4.97 8.34 -52.36
C ARG A 106 4.92 7.63 -53.72
N LEU A 107 4.74 6.30 -53.72
CA LEU A 107 4.62 5.49 -54.93
C LEU A 107 3.37 5.89 -55.74
N ARG A 108 2.22 6.08 -55.09
CA ARG A 108 0.98 6.56 -55.72
C ARG A 108 1.18 7.92 -56.39
N ALA A 109 1.80 8.87 -55.69
CA ALA A 109 2.10 10.20 -56.23
C ALA A 109 3.03 10.13 -57.46
N SER A 110 4.07 9.29 -57.43
CA SER A 110 4.99 9.12 -58.58
C SER A 110 4.32 8.51 -59.81
N ARG A 111 3.36 7.59 -59.61
CA ARG A 111 2.64 6.90 -60.68
C ARG A 111 1.61 7.80 -61.36
N GLY A 112 0.95 8.68 -60.59
CA GLY A 112 0.04 9.70 -61.13
C GLY A 112 0.73 10.70 -62.06
N ALA A 113 2.01 10.99 -61.84
CA ALA A 113 2.78 11.92 -62.65
C ALA A 113 3.23 11.35 -64.02
N THR A 114 3.17 10.02 -64.23
CA THR A 114 3.82 9.36 -65.39
C THR A 114 2.87 8.78 -66.46
N CYS A 115 1.55 8.70 -66.24
CA CYS A 115 0.63 8.03 -67.17
C CYS A 115 -0.51 8.91 -67.75
N ASN A 116 -0.40 9.29 -69.04
CA ASN A 116 -1.47 9.80 -69.93
C ASN A 116 -2.52 8.70 -70.24
N ALA A 117 -3.74 8.87 -70.74
CA ALA A 117 -4.81 9.89 -70.79
C ALA A 117 -6.09 9.18 -71.34
N ILE A 118 -5.97 8.00 -72.00
CA ILE A 118 -7.10 7.23 -72.56
C ILE A 118 -7.28 5.83 -71.91
N ALA A 119 -6.20 5.18 -71.44
CA ALA A 119 -6.30 4.07 -70.47
C ALA A 119 -6.64 4.55 -69.04
N ALA A 120 -6.49 5.85 -68.82
CA ALA A 120 -6.71 6.53 -67.55
C ALA A 120 -8.16 6.43 -67.08
N GLN A 121 -9.18 6.52 -67.96
CA GLN A 121 -10.59 6.56 -67.52
C GLN A 121 -11.08 5.23 -66.91
N ARG A 122 -10.80 4.09 -67.56
CA ARG A 122 -11.14 2.75 -67.02
C ARG A 122 -10.20 2.35 -65.87
N GLY A 123 -8.92 2.76 -65.95
CA GLY A 123 -7.96 2.62 -64.86
C GLY A 123 -8.30 3.47 -63.63
N GLN A 124 -8.94 4.64 -63.80
CA GLN A 124 -9.33 5.56 -62.73
C GLN A 124 -10.52 5.03 -61.94
N ALA A 125 -11.52 4.43 -62.60
CA ALA A 125 -12.62 3.79 -61.88
C ALA A 125 -12.15 2.55 -61.08
N ALA A 126 -11.21 1.77 -61.65
CA ALA A 126 -10.60 0.66 -60.93
C ALA A 126 -9.65 1.15 -59.80
N ALA A 127 -8.88 2.20 -60.03
CA ALA A 127 -8.02 2.82 -59.03
C ALA A 127 -8.84 3.42 -57.88
N SER A 128 -9.97 4.09 -58.17
CA SER A 128 -10.86 4.63 -57.13
C SER A 128 -11.47 3.54 -56.25
N ALA A 129 -11.80 2.36 -56.82
CA ALA A 129 -12.26 1.23 -56.02
C ALA A 129 -11.16 0.66 -55.12
N VAL A 130 -9.91 0.59 -55.62
CA VAL A 130 -8.74 0.17 -54.83
C VAL A 130 -8.40 1.19 -53.75
N ASP A 131 -8.55 2.48 -54.02
CA ASP A 131 -8.30 3.55 -53.06
C ASP A 131 -9.35 3.55 -51.94
N VAL A 132 -10.64 3.37 -52.26
CA VAL A 132 -11.69 3.20 -51.24
C VAL A 132 -11.47 1.94 -50.39
N LEU A 133 -11.05 0.83 -50.99
CA LEU A 133 -10.68 -0.38 -50.24
C LEU A 133 -9.46 -0.14 -49.34
N ALA A 134 -8.48 0.62 -49.81
CA ALA A 134 -7.32 0.99 -49.01
C ALA A 134 -7.74 1.88 -47.81
N ASP A 135 -8.55 2.91 -48.05
CA ASP A 135 -9.06 3.80 -46.99
C ASP A 135 -9.90 3.03 -45.97
N LEU A 136 -10.75 2.11 -46.41
CA LEU A 136 -11.50 1.22 -45.52
C LEU A 136 -10.56 0.34 -44.69
N PHE A 137 -9.54 -0.24 -45.31
CA PHE A 137 -8.57 -1.08 -44.61
C PHE A 137 -7.82 -0.25 -43.55
N ILE A 138 -7.43 0.98 -43.88
CA ILE A 138 -6.77 1.91 -42.94
C ILE A 138 -7.67 2.22 -41.74
N GLU A 139 -8.96 2.47 -41.99
CA GLU A 139 -9.92 2.78 -40.93
C GLU A 139 -10.20 1.55 -40.04
N VAL A 140 -10.38 0.37 -40.63
CA VAL A 140 -10.57 -0.89 -39.89
C VAL A 140 -9.34 -1.23 -39.06
N GLU A 141 -8.14 -1.04 -39.62
CA GLU A 141 -6.87 -1.22 -38.90
C GLU A 141 -6.72 -0.24 -37.74
N ARG A 142 -7.12 1.03 -37.91
CA ARG A 142 -7.13 2.02 -36.84
C ARG A 142 -8.09 1.62 -35.71
N ALA A 143 -9.32 1.27 -36.05
CA ALA A 143 -10.31 0.81 -35.07
C ALA A 143 -9.86 -0.47 -34.35
N GLY A 144 -9.25 -1.42 -35.08
CA GLY A 144 -8.67 -2.64 -34.53
C GLY A 144 -7.55 -2.37 -33.53
N ARG A 145 -6.68 -1.39 -33.79
CA ARG A 145 -5.63 -0.97 -32.85
C ARG A 145 -6.18 -0.36 -31.57
N GLU A 146 -7.23 0.47 -31.65
CA GLU A 146 -7.88 1.04 -30.47
C GLU A 146 -8.50 -0.06 -29.58
N LEU A 147 -9.16 -1.04 -30.21
CA LEU A 147 -9.70 -2.22 -29.53
C LEU A 147 -8.61 -3.07 -28.88
N ALA A 148 -7.49 -3.30 -29.57
CA ALA A 148 -6.34 -4.04 -29.04
C ALA A 148 -5.74 -3.33 -27.82
N ALA A 149 -5.54 -2.01 -27.88
CA ALA A 149 -5.02 -1.24 -26.77
C ALA A 149 -5.93 -1.30 -25.53
N GLU A 150 -7.25 -1.27 -25.73
CA GLU A 150 -8.21 -1.45 -24.62
C GLU A 150 -8.20 -2.88 -24.08
N ALA A 151 -8.10 -3.89 -24.95
CA ALA A 151 -7.99 -5.29 -24.55
C ALA A 151 -6.72 -5.54 -23.72
N ASP A 152 -5.58 -4.95 -24.10
CA ASP A 152 -4.33 -5.05 -23.35
C ASP A 152 -4.45 -4.39 -21.97
N ARG A 153 -5.04 -3.19 -21.88
CA ARG A 153 -5.33 -2.53 -20.59
C ARG A 153 -6.15 -3.41 -19.68
N ARG A 154 -7.23 -3.99 -20.20
CA ARG A 154 -8.11 -4.90 -19.43
C ARG A 154 -7.41 -6.20 -19.05
N GLY A 155 -6.62 -6.77 -19.96
CA GLY A 155 -5.87 -8.00 -19.72
C GLY A 155 -4.82 -7.83 -18.63
N VAL A 156 -4.07 -6.73 -18.65
CA VAL A 156 -3.10 -6.39 -17.59
C VAL A 156 -3.81 -6.20 -16.26
N ALA A 157 -4.94 -5.47 -16.24
CA ALA A 157 -5.72 -5.29 -15.03
C ALA A 157 -6.26 -6.62 -14.47
N GLY A 158 -6.78 -7.50 -15.35
CA GLY A 158 -7.25 -8.84 -14.98
C GLY A 158 -6.15 -9.70 -14.36
N ARG A 159 -5.00 -9.81 -15.02
CA ARG A 159 -3.83 -10.56 -14.49
C ARG A 159 -3.31 -9.98 -13.18
N ALA A 160 -3.40 -8.65 -12.99
CA ALA A 160 -3.04 -8.03 -11.72
C ALA A 160 -4.01 -8.44 -10.60
N CYS A 161 -5.32 -8.49 -10.88
CA CYS A 161 -6.33 -8.97 -9.93
C CYS A 161 -6.13 -10.45 -9.59
N GLU A 162 -5.85 -11.30 -10.57
CA GLU A 162 -5.58 -12.74 -10.36
C GLU A 162 -4.35 -12.93 -9.47
N ARG A 163 -3.22 -12.28 -9.78
CA ARG A 163 -2.01 -12.34 -8.94
C ARG A 163 -2.24 -11.83 -7.52
N ALA A 164 -3.04 -10.76 -7.37
CA ALA A 164 -3.41 -10.25 -6.06
C ALA A 164 -4.23 -11.27 -5.27
N TYR A 165 -5.19 -11.95 -5.91
CA TYR A 165 -5.97 -13.01 -5.28
C TYR A 165 -5.10 -14.22 -4.90
N ASP A 166 -4.25 -14.70 -5.81
CA ASP A 166 -3.35 -15.83 -5.56
C ASP A 166 -2.39 -15.55 -4.39
N SER A 167 -1.96 -14.29 -4.23
CA SER A 167 -1.13 -13.88 -3.09
C SER A 167 -1.84 -13.98 -1.74
N LEU A 168 -3.18 -13.85 -1.73
CA LEU A 168 -4.00 -14.03 -0.53
C LEU A 168 -4.24 -15.52 -0.25
N ASP A 169 -4.53 -16.31 -1.28
CA ASP A 169 -4.83 -17.74 -1.15
C ASP A 169 -3.59 -18.57 -0.74
N ALA A 170 -2.42 -18.28 -1.35
CA ALA A 170 -1.16 -18.91 -0.99
C ALA A 170 -0.79 -18.68 0.50
N LYS A 171 -1.20 -17.54 1.09
CA LYS A 171 -1.02 -17.29 2.52
C LYS A 171 -1.96 -18.11 3.38
N HIS A 172 -3.22 -18.27 2.97
CA HIS A 172 -4.18 -19.09 3.70
C HIS A 172 -3.73 -20.56 3.73
N SER A 173 -3.18 -21.07 2.61
CA SER A 173 -2.61 -22.41 2.57
C SER A 173 -1.31 -22.57 3.37
N SER A 174 -0.57 -21.50 3.64
CA SER A 174 0.67 -21.54 4.44
C SER A 174 0.42 -21.37 5.95
N ALA A 175 -0.78 -20.93 6.35
CA ALA A 175 -1.16 -20.73 7.74
C ALA A 175 -1.92 -21.94 8.35
N ASN A 176 -2.34 -22.89 7.52
CA ASN A 176 -2.86 -24.22 7.89
C ASN A 176 -1.74 -25.26 7.85
#